data_AF-A0A0M0T5A8-F1
#
_entry.id   AF-A0A0M0T5A8-F1
#
_cell.length_a   1.000
_cell.length_b   1.000
_cell.length_c   1.000
_cell.angle_alpha   90.00
_cell.angle_beta   90.00
_cell.angle_gamma   90.00
#
_symmetry.space_group_name_H-M   'P 1'
#
loop_
_entity.id
_entity.type
_entity.pdbx_description
1 polymer ?
#
loop_
_entity_poly.entity_id
_entity_poly.type
_entity_poly.pdbx_seq_one_letter_code
_entity_poly.pdbx_strand_id
1 'polypeptide(L)'
;MKYYKSTDNKIYAFESNGSQDAWIKPDLTPITEAEAEALAIVNPPPTPEQLRQRAEQEKHYRLSQAANSIAPLQYAVDLQMATDTEQATLIAWKRYCVLLNRVDCSTAPDIDWPKAPE
;
A
#
# COMPACT_ATOMS: atom_id res chain seq x y z
N MET A 1 16.63 20.72 -14.05
CA MET A 1 15.33 20.08 -13.81
C MET A 1 14.35 21.13 -13.31
N LYS A 2 13.05 21.00 -13.56
CA LYS A 2 12.01 21.78 -12.86
C LYS A 2 11.52 20.97 -11.67
N TYR A 3 11.53 21.53 -10.46
CA TYR A 3 11.10 20.85 -9.25
C TYR A 3 9.74 21.35 -8.78
N TYR A 4 8.91 20.44 -8.30
CA TYR A 4 7.61 20.76 -7.74
C TYR A 4 7.35 19.95 -6.47
N LYS A 5 6.50 20.47 -5.58
CA LYS A 5 6.11 19.83 -4.33
C LYS A 5 4.59 19.63 -4.27
N SER A 6 4.15 18.47 -3.81
CA SER A 6 2.74 18.23 -3.46
C SER A 6 2.42 18.74 -2.05
N THR A 7 1.14 18.83 -1.71
CA THR A 7 0.64 19.08 -0.35
C THR A 7 1.20 18.12 0.71
N ASP A 8 1.52 16.87 0.33
CA ASP A 8 2.15 15.84 1.18
C ASP A 8 3.69 15.94 1.25
N ASN A 9 4.28 17.08 0.85
CA ASN A 9 5.73 17.31 0.75
C ASN A 9 6.51 16.35 -0.17
N LYS A 10 5.83 15.56 -1.02
CA LYS A 10 6.47 14.75 -2.05
C LYS A 10 7.02 15.64 -3.17
N ILE A 11 8.29 15.46 -3.53
CA ILE A 11 9.00 16.22 -4.56
C ILE A 11 8.90 15.50 -5.90
N TYR A 12 8.65 16.25 -6.96
CA TYR A 12 8.62 15.80 -8.36
C TYR A 12 9.67 16.58 -9.14
N ALA A 13 10.40 15.89 -10.01
CA ALA A 13 11.35 16.49 -10.94
C ALA A 13 10.87 16.24 -12.37
N PHE A 14 10.80 17.31 -13.15
CA PHE A 14 10.42 17.27 -14.55
C PHE A 14 11.53 17.84 -15.44
N GLU A 15 11.56 17.38 -16.68
CA GLU A 15 12.49 17.86 -17.70
C GLU A 15 12.36 19.38 -17.91
N SER A 16 13.50 20.07 -17.95
CA SER A 16 13.53 21.52 -18.14
C SER A 16 13.11 21.95 -19.56
N ASN A 17 13.13 21.03 -20.52
CA ASN A 17 12.77 21.25 -21.92
C ASN A 17 11.26 21.32 -22.16
N GLY A 18 10.44 21.12 -21.11
CA GLY A 18 8.99 21.19 -21.19
C GLY A 18 8.30 19.97 -21.79
N SER A 19 9.03 18.92 -22.16
CA SER A 19 8.45 17.69 -22.75
C SER A 19 7.48 16.96 -21.82
N GLN A 20 7.57 17.21 -20.51
CA GLN A 20 6.73 16.61 -19.47
C GLN A 20 5.76 17.61 -18.85
N ASP A 21 5.67 18.84 -19.36
CA ASP A 21 4.82 19.89 -18.77
C ASP A 21 3.33 19.47 -18.74
N ALA A 22 2.90 18.62 -19.68
CA ALA A 22 1.55 18.06 -19.73
C ALA A 22 1.22 17.09 -18.57
N TRP A 23 2.22 16.60 -17.83
CA TRP A 23 2.06 15.68 -16.70
C TRP A 23 2.13 16.39 -15.34
N ILE A 24 2.41 17.69 -15.33
CA ILE A 24 2.46 18.50 -14.12
C ILE A 24 1.03 18.76 -13.66
N LYS A 25 0.67 18.17 -12.52
CA LYS A 25 -0.66 18.37 -11.95
C LYS A 25 -0.80 19.79 -11.35
N PRO A 26 -1.98 20.42 -11.42
CA PRO A 26 -2.18 21.82 -10.98
C PRO A 26 -2.07 22.02 -9.47
N ASP A 27 -2.15 20.95 -8.67
CA ASP A 27 -1.97 20.95 -7.22
C ASP A 27 -0.49 20.95 -6.79
N LEU A 28 0.44 20.88 -7.75
CA LEU A 28 1.87 20.92 -7.48
C LEU A 28 2.38 22.36 -7.41
N THR A 29 3.08 22.70 -6.32
CA THR A 29 3.72 24.00 -6.17
C THR A 29 5.14 23.96 -6.73
N PRO A 30 5.52 24.87 -7.65
CA PRO A 30 6.89 24.94 -8.14
C PRO A 30 7.82 25.30 -6.98
N ILE A 31 8.95 24.61 -6.88
CA ILE A 31 10.01 24.88 -5.90
C ILE A 31 11.34 25.01 -6.62
N THR A 32 12.29 25.70 -5.99
CA THR A 32 13.67 25.76 -6.49
C THR A 32 14.39 24.43 -6.25
N GLU A 33 15.47 24.21 -7.00
CA GLU A 33 16.38 23.07 -6.77
C GLU A 33 16.94 23.08 -5.34
N ALA A 34 17.35 24.24 -4.83
CA ALA A 34 17.82 24.41 -3.46
C ALA A 34 16.73 24.07 -2.42
N GLU A 35 15.47 24.42 -2.66
CA GLU A 35 14.36 24.02 -1.80
C GLU A 35 14.07 22.51 -1.88
N ALA A 36 14.21 21.91 -3.06
CA ALA A 36 14.06 20.47 -3.24
C ALA A 36 15.15 19.71 -2.47
N GLU A 37 16.40 20.17 -2.54
CA GLU A 37 17.52 19.63 -1.76
C GLU A 37 17.31 19.82 -0.26
N ALA A 38 16.91 21.02 0.18
CA ALA A 38 16.62 21.29 1.59
C ALA A 38 15.50 20.40 2.15
N LEU A 39 14.44 20.17 1.38
CA LEU A 39 13.36 19.27 1.76
C LEU A 39 13.79 17.80 1.79
N ALA A 40 14.69 17.38 0.90
CA ALA A 40 15.26 16.03 0.94
C ALA A 40 16.14 15.80 2.19
N ILE A 41 16.73 16.86 2.76
CA ILE A 41 17.46 16.79 4.04
C ILE A 41 16.49 16.64 5.22
N VAL A 42 15.37 17.36 5.20
CA VAL A 42 14.38 17.35 6.30
C VAL A 42 13.50 16.09 6.27
N ASN A 43 13.20 15.57 5.09
CA ASN A 43 12.39 14.36 4.91
C ASN A 43 13.02 13.50 3.78
N PRO A 44 14.02 12.68 4.11
CA PRO A 44 14.65 11.84 3.11
C PRO A 44 13.65 10.85 2.52
N PRO A 45 13.78 10.50 1.23
CA PRO A 45 12.97 9.43 0.66
C PRO A 45 13.16 8.15 1.48
N PRO A 46 12.10 7.34 1.65
CA PRO A 46 12.19 6.13 2.45
C PRO A 46 13.22 5.17 1.86
N THR A 47 14.05 4.59 2.72
CA THR A 47 15.03 3.58 2.31
C THR A 47 14.33 2.30 1.85
N PRO A 48 15.00 1.42 1.06
CA PRO A 48 14.44 0.12 0.72
C PRO A 48 14.03 -0.69 1.96
N GLU A 49 14.78 -0.62 3.05
CA GLU A 49 14.42 -1.27 4.31
C GLU A 49 13.14 -0.68 4.92
N GLN A 50 12.99 0.66 4.93
CA GLN A 50 11.78 1.30 5.42
C GLN A 50 10.55 0.95 4.57
N LEU A 51 10.72 0.85 3.24
CA LEU A 51 9.65 0.41 2.34
C LEU A 51 9.24 -1.04 2.63
N ARG A 52 10.22 -1.93 2.83
CA ARG A 52 9.97 -3.32 3.23
C ARG A 52 9.26 -3.42 4.57
N GLN A 53 9.66 -2.64 5.57
CA GLN A 53 9.01 -2.60 6.88
C GLN A 53 7.56 -2.11 6.79
N ARG A 54 7.29 -1.08 5.97
CA ARG A 54 5.92 -0.60 5.72
C ARG A 54 5.07 -1.68 5.04
N ALA A 55 5.62 -2.38 4.05
CA ALA A 55 4.95 -3.50 3.41
C ALA A 55 4.64 -4.64 4.39
N GLU A 56 5.57 -5.01 5.27
CA GLU A 56 5.31 -6.00 6.32
C GLU A 56 4.20 -5.57 7.28
N GLN A 57 4.18 -4.30 7.68
CA GLN A 57 3.10 -3.74 8.51
C GLN A 57 1.75 -3.82 7.79
N GLU A 58 1.71 -3.51 6.50
CA GLU A 58 0.50 -3.63 5.69
C GLU A 58 0.02 -5.08 5.58
N LYS A 59 0.94 -6.04 5.38
CA LYS A 59 0.63 -7.48 5.40
C LYS A 59 -0.01 -7.89 6.72
N HIS A 60 0.58 -7.47 7.84
CA HIS A 60 0.05 -7.75 9.17
C HIS A 60 -1.34 -7.13 9.39
N TYR A 61 -1.54 -5.89 8.94
CA TYR A 61 -2.84 -5.24 9.01
C TYR A 61 -3.90 -6.01 8.22
N ARG A 62 -3.60 -6.41 6.97
CA ARG A 62 -4.50 -7.19 6.11
C ARG A 62 -4.84 -8.56 6.72
N LEU A 63 -3.86 -9.23 7.34
CA LEU A 63 -4.07 -10.49 8.06
C LEU A 63 -4.96 -10.30 9.29
N SER A 64 -4.81 -9.20 10.03
CA SER A 64 -5.66 -8.88 11.17
C SER A 64 -7.12 -8.64 10.75
N GLN A 65 -7.35 -7.92 9.65
CA GLN A 65 -8.69 -7.74 9.10
C GLN A 65 -9.32 -9.08 8.69
N ALA A 66 -8.55 -9.92 8.00
CA ALA A 66 -9.02 -11.26 7.62
C ALA A 66 -9.36 -12.13 8.84
N ALA A 67 -8.57 -12.05 9.92
CA ALA A 67 -8.87 -12.76 11.17
C ALA A 67 -10.19 -12.31 11.80
N ASN A 68 -10.50 -11.01 11.75
CA ASN A 68 -11.78 -10.48 12.24
C ASN A 68 -12.98 -10.99 11.43
N SER A 69 -12.82 -11.19 10.11
CA SER A 69 -13.87 -11.80 9.27
C SER A 69 -13.98 -13.31 9.47
N ILE A 70 -12.85 -14.00 9.68
CA ILE A 70 -12.82 -15.47 9.87
C ILE A 70 -13.46 -15.87 11.20
N ALA A 71 -13.22 -15.14 12.29
CA ALA A 71 -13.67 -15.51 13.62
C ALA A 71 -15.19 -15.82 13.71
N PRO A 72 -16.11 -14.92 13.30
CA PRO A 72 -17.55 -15.20 13.36
C PRO A 72 -17.98 -16.37 12.46
N LEU A 73 -17.39 -16.47 11.25
CA LEU A 73 -17.67 -17.57 10.31
C LEU A 73 -17.22 -18.93 10.88
N GLN A 74 -16.06 -18.93 11.55
CA GLN A 74 -15.55 -20.13 12.20
C GLN A 74 -16.46 -20.53 13.37
N TYR A 75 -16.95 -19.59 14.18
CA TYR A 75 -17.93 -19.88 15.23
C TYR A 75 -19.23 -20.47 14.66
N ALA A 76 -19.73 -19.96 13.53
CA ALA A 76 -20.90 -20.53 12.87
C ALA A 76 -20.66 -21.98 12.43
N VAL A 77 -19.47 -22.30 11.91
CA VAL A 77 -19.10 -23.68 11.55
C VAL A 77 -18.99 -24.56 12.80
N ASP A 78 -18.31 -24.09 13.84
CA ASP A 78 -18.07 -24.84 15.08
C ASP A 78 -19.38 -25.15 15.82
N LEU A 79 -20.34 -24.22 15.78
CA LEU A 79 -21.68 -24.39 16.34
C LEU A 79 -22.65 -25.13 15.41
N GLN A 80 -22.19 -25.56 14.23
CA GLN A 80 -23.01 -26.21 13.19
C GLN A 80 -24.20 -25.35 12.73
N MET A 81 -24.03 -24.03 12.77
CA MET A 81 -25.00 -23.01 12.35
C MET A 81 -24.68 -22.37 11.00
N ALA A 82 -23.49 -22.65 10.44
CA ALA A 82 -23.04 -22.04 9.19
C ALA A 82 -23.89 -22.49 7.99
N THR A 83 -24.37 -21.50 7.24
CA THR A 83 -24.94 -21.66 5.90
C THR A 83 -23.87 -22.06 4.88
N ASP A 84 -24.28 -22.62 3.74
CA ASP A 84 -23.36 -22.94 2.64
C ASP A 84 -22.58 -21.71 2.16
N THR A 85 -23.23 -20.54 2.16
CA THR A 85 -22.60 -19.26 1.83
C THR A 85 -21.51 -18.90 2.84
N GLU A 86 -21.77 -18.99 4.14
CA GLU A 86 -20.77 -18.70 5.17
C GLU A 86 -19.58 -19.66 5.10
N GLN A 87 -19.80 -20.94 4.78
CA GLN A 87 -18.72 -21.89 4.56
C GLN A 87 -17.86 -21.51 3.35
N ALA A 88 -18.48 -21.13 2.23
CA ALA A 88 -17.76 -20.66 1.06
C ALA A 88 -16.95 -19.39 1.35
N THR A 89 -17.54 -18.42 2.05
CA THR A 89 -16.88 -17.18 2.48
C THR A 89 -15.72 -17.47 3.43
N LEU A 90 -15.87 -18.40 4.39
CA LEU A 90 -14.79 -18.82 5.28
C LEU A 90 -13.60 -19.40 4.51
N ILE A 91 -13.86 -20.23 3.50
CA ILE A 91 -12.82 -20.80 2.64
C ILE A 91 -12.11 -19.69 1.85
N ALA A 92 -12.86 -18.72 1.31
CA ALA A 92 -12.30 -17.59 0.57
C ALA A 92 -11.36 -16.75 1.45
N TRP A 93 -11.78 -16.42 2.68
CA TRP A 93 -10.93 -15.69 3.63
C TRP A 93 -9.68 -16.48 4.04
N LYS A 94 -9.80 -17.79 4.29
CA LYS A 94 -8.63 -18.64 4.60
C LYS A 94 -7.64 -18.68 3.43
N ARG A 95 -8.13 -18.79 2.19
CA ARG A 95 -7.29 -18.71 0.98
C ARG A 95 -6.59 -17.36 0.88
N TYR A 96 -7.31 -16.27 1.13
CA TYR A 96 -6.75 -14.92 1.15
C TYR A 96 -5.61 -14.78 2.17
N CYS A 97 -5.77 -15.28 3.40
CA CYS A 97 -4.69 -15.31 4.40
C CYS A 97 -3.45 -16.08 3.91
N VAL A 98 -3.64 -17.21 3.24
CA VAL A 98 -2.54 -17.99 2.67
C VAL A 98 -1.83 -17.22 1.55
N LEU A 99 -2.57 -16.54 0.68
CA LEU A 99 -1.99 -15.69 -0.37
C LEU A 99 -1.22 -14.53 0.23
N LEU A 100 -1.77 -13.83 1.23
CA LEU A 100 -1.08 -12.74 1.94
C LEU A 100 0.24 -13.21 2.56
N ASN A 101 0.26 -14.36 3.23
CA ASN A 101 1.49 -14.89 3.83
C ASN A 101 2.58 -15.22 2.80
N ARG A 102 2.22 -15.41 1.53
CA ARG A 102 3.14 -15.68 0.42
C ARG A 102 3.63 -14.42 -0.29
N VAL A 103 3.09 -13.25 0.04
CA VAL A 103 3.54 -11.98 -0.54
C VAL A 103 4.97 -11.72 -0.11
N ASP A 104 5.84 -11.45 -1.09
CA ASP A 104 7.23 -11.07 -0.86
C ASP A 104 7.33 -9.54 -0.68
N CYS A 105 7.41 -9.11 0.58
CA CYS A 105 7.55 -7.70 0.93
C CYS A 105 8.89 -7.08 0.51
N SER A 106 9.86 -7.87 0.03
CA SER A 106 11.13 -7.35 -0.49
C SER A 106 10.98 -6.57 -1.81
N THR A 107 9.87 -6.77 -2.52
CA THR A 107 9.53 -6.11 -3.78
C THR A 107 8.93 -4.72 -3.63
N ALA A 108 8.81 -4.22 -2.39
CA ALA A 108 8.27 -2.88 -2.11
C ALA A 108 9.01 -1.78 -2.89
N PRO A 109 8.29 -0.79 -3.45
CA PRO A 109 6.86 -0.53 -3.26
C PRO A 109 5.92 -1.25 -4.24
N ASP A 110 6.46 -1.98 -5.23
CA ASP A 110 5.71 -2.64 -6.32
C ASP A 110 5.17 -4.02 -5.89
N ILE A 111 4.26 -4.02 -4.91
CA ILE A 111 3.62 -5.24 -4.40
C ILE A 111 2.22 -5.39 -4.99
N ASP A 112 1.97 -6.52 -5.66
CA ASP A 112 0.62 -6.93 -6.05
C ASP A 112 -0.07 -7.60 -4.86
N TRP A 113 -0.87 -6.82 -4.12
CA TRP A 113 -1.62 -7.35 -2.98
C TRP A 113 -2.80 -8.19 -3.45
N PRO A 114 -3.02 -9.40 -2.89
CA PRO A 114 -4.21 -10.17 -3.19
C PRO A 114 -5.46 -9.36 -2.83
N LYS A 115 -6.56 -9.60 -3.55
CA LYS A 115 -7.84 -8.95 -3.28
C LYS A 115 -8.55 -9.65 -2.12
N ALA A 116 -9.05 -8.87 -1.18
CA ALA A 116 -9.91 -9.39 -0.13
C ALA A 116 -11.21 -9.93 -0.75
N PRO A 117 -11.75 -11.05 -0.23
CA PRO A 117 -13.07 -11.52 -0.61
C PRO A 117 -14.16 -10.58 -0.06
N GLU A 118 -15.34 -10.64 -0.68
CA GLU A 118 -16.55 -9.90 -0.28
C GLU A 118 -17.22 -10.50 0.97
#